data_AF-A0A011NPQ7-F1
#
_entry.id   AF-A0A011NPQ7-F1
#
_cell.length_a   1.000
_cell.length_b   1.000
_cell.length_c   1.000
_cell.angle_alpha   90.00
_cell.angle_beta   90.00
_cell.angle_gamma   90.00
#
_symmetry.space_group_name_H-M   'P 1'
#
loop_
_entity.id
_entity.type
_entity.pdbx_description
1 polymer ?
#
loop_
_entity_poly.entity_id
_entity_poly.type
_entity_poly.pdbx_seq_one_letter_code
_entity_poly.pdbx_strand_id
1 'polypeptide(L)'
;MPGSGVGNDTISAAGGDDLPDGGAGSDTLLGGLGNDTLTGSSGADIFQFDTLPHSATNRDTISDFRVLDDTIELDNAIFTSLLSRGTLAAGSFRSGDGFASAADANDYLSGGATRPCELR
;
A
#
# COMPACT_ATOMS: atom_id res chain seq x y z
N MET A 1 -11.02 -16.54 6.29
CA MET A 1 -10.12 -15.59 5.62
C MET A 1 -9.09 -16.41 4.87
N PRO A 2 -8.95 -16.24 3.54
CA PRO A 2 -7.96 -16.99 2.76
C PRO A 2 -6.60 -16.28 2.89
N GLY A 3 -5.69 -16.81 3.69
CA GLY A 3 -4.26 -16.50 3.58
C GLY A 3 -3.60 -17.59 2.72
N SER A 4 -2.71 -17.22 1.80
CA SER A 4 -2.18 -18.17 0.79
C SER A 4 -1.22 -19.21 1.36
N GLY A 5 -0.64 -18.97 2.54
CA GLY A 5 0.20 -19.95 3.24
C GLY A 5 1.68 -19.67 3.04
N VAL A 6 2.49 -20.72 2.86
CA VAL A 6 3.93 -20.62 2.56
C VAL A 6 4.14 -20.85 1.07
N GLY A 7 4.71 -19.89 0.35
CA GLY A 7 4.84 -19.95 -1.10
C GLY A 7 5.04 -18.56 -1.72
N ASN A 8 5.19 -18.54 -3.05
CA ASN A 8 5.12 -17.29 -3.80
C ASN A 8 3.76 -17.30 -4.51
N ASP A 9 2.83 -16.50 -4.02
CA ASP A 9 1.44 -16.54 -4.42
C ASP A 9 1.02 -15.26 -5.15
N THR A 10 0.02 -15.38 -6.02
CA THR A 10 -0.64 -14.22 -6.62
C THR A 10 -2.05 -14.14 -6.07
N ILE A 11 -2.31 -13.12 -5.27
CA ILE A 11 -3.57 -12.90 -4.58
C ILE A 11 -4.25 -11.70 -5.21
N SER A 12 -5.46 -11.91 -5.73
CA SER A 12 -6.34 -10.83 -6.17
C SER A 12 -7.58 -10.83 -5.28
N ALA A 13 -7.67 -9.83 -4.43
CA ALA A 13 -8.95 -9.36 -3.92
C ALA A 13 -9.74 -8.77 -5.10
N ALA A 14 -11.05 -8.97 -5.11
CA ALA A 14 -11.87 -8.76 -6.29
C ALA A 14 -12.51 -7.37 -6.23
N GLY A 15 -13.81 -7.30 -5.94
CA GLY A 15 -14.48 -6.05 -5.64
C GLY A 15 -15.06 -6.10 -4.23
N GLY A 16 -15.07 -4.97 -3.55
CA GLY A 16 -15.47 -4.83 -2.14
C GLY A 16 -14.28 -4.44 -1.27
N ASP A 17 -14.53 -4.16 0.01
CA ASP A 17 -13.46 -3.88 0.97
C ASP A 17 -12.88 -5.21 1.47
N ASP A 18 -11.71 -5.60 0.98
CA ASP A 18 -11.06 -6.88 1.24
C ASP A 18 -9.84 -6.78 2.17
N LEU A 19 -9.44 -7.91 2.74
CA LEU A 19 -8.28 -8.06 3.64
C LEU A 19 -7.34 -9.17 3.14
N PRO A 20 -6.70 -9.03 1.97
CA PRO A 20 -5.79 -10.04 1.45
C PRO A 20 -4.50 -10.12 2.28
N ASP A 21 -4.05 -11.35 2.53
CA ASP A 21 -2.83 -11.68 3.27
C ASP A 21 -1.95 -12.63 2.45
N GLY A 22 -0.76 -12.16 2.09
CA GLY A 22 0.28 -12.89 1.33
C GLY A 22 0.70 -14.17 2.04
N GLY A 23 0.95 -14.06 3.34
CA GLY A 23 1.55 -15.14 4.11
C GLY A 23 3.07 -15.08 4.06
N ALA A 24 3.72 -16.22 3.87
CA ALA A 24 5.18 -16.29 3.89
C ALA A 24 5.75 -16.63 2.51
N GLY A 25 6.57 -15.74 1.98
CA GLY A 25 7.29 -15.90 0.72
C GLY A 25 7.27 -14.59 -0.08
N SER A 26 7.43 -14.68 -1.39
CA SER A 26 7.38 -13.49 -2.25
C SER A 26 6.04 -13.46 -2.97
N ASP A 27 5.12 -12.67 -2.43
CA ASP A 27 3.74 -12.64 -2.90
C ASP A 27 3.46 -11.44 -3.79
N THR A 28 2.46 -11.55 -4.67
CA THR A 28 1.91 -10.44 -5.45
C THR A 28 0.47 -10.22 -5.05
N LEU A 29 0.19 -9.09 -4.41
CA LEU A 29 -1.12 -8.72 -3.89
C LEU A 29 -1.76 -7.63 -4.74
N LEU A 30 -2.94 -7.93 -5.27
CA LEU A 30 -3.84 -7.00 -5.94
C LEU A 30 -5.06 -6.78 -5.06
N GLY A 31 -5.33 -5.52 -4.67
CA GLY A 31 -6.53 -5.14 -3.91
C GLY A 31 -7.81 -5.23 -4.75
N GLY A 32 -7.72 -4.80 -6.01
CA GLY A 32 -8.87 -4.76 -6.89
C GLY A 32 -9.66 -3.46 -6.70
N LEU A 33 -10.99 -3.55 -6.60
CA LEU A 33 -11.87 -2.39 -6.41
C LEU A 33 -12.41 -2.35 -4.99
N GLY A 34 -12.14 -1.31 -4.21
CA GLY A 34 -12.68 -1.18 -2.87
C GLY A 34 -11.68 -0.52 -1.95
N ASN A 35 -11.99 -0.36 -0.67
CA ASN A 35 -11.00 0.10 0.30
C ASN A 35 -10.35 -1.12 0.94
N ASP A 36 -9.25 -1.57 0.34
CA ASP A 36 -8.61 -2.81 0.73
C ASP A 36 -7.55 -2.60 1.81
N THR A 37 -7.34 -3.60 2.66
CA THR A 37 -6.22 -3.64 3.60
C THR A 37 -5.29 -4.78 3.23
N LEU A 38 -4.21 -4.46 2.52
CA LEU A 38 -3.24 -5.42 1.99
C LEU A 38 -2.17 -5.72 3.04
N THR A 39 -1.91 -7.00 3.30
CA THR A 39 -0.86 -7.46 4.22
C THR A 39 0.07 -8.40 3.47
N GLY A 40 1.34 -8.02 3.32
CA GLY A 40 2.35 -8.85 2.65
C GLY A 40 2.82 -9.99 3.54
N SER A 41 2.84 -9.76 4.86
CA SER A 41 3.38 -10.67 5.86
C SER A 41 4.89 -10.82 5.73
N SER A 42 5.48 -11.99 5.46
CA SER A 42 6.94 -12.16 5.50
C SER A 42 7.53 -12.53 4.15
N GLY A 43 8.53 -11.78 3.72
CA GLY A 43 9.27 -12.03 2.48
C GLY A 43 9.27 -10.76 1.65
N ALA A 44 9.45 -10.91 0.35
CA ALA A 44 9.59 -9.78 -0.57
C ALA A 44 8.36 -9.68 -1.44
N ASP A 45 7.44 -8.80 -1.03
CA ASP A 45 6.09 -8.74 -1.57
C ASP A 45 5.89 -7.60 -2.56
N ILE A 46 5.00 -7.80 -3.53
CA ILE A 46 4.64 -6.82 -4.56
C ILE A 46 3.17 -6.44 -4.37
N PHE A 47 2.93 -5.20 -3.98
CA PHE A 47 1.59 -4.61 -3.92
C PHE A 47 1.29 -3.93 -5.27
N GLN A 48 0.51 -4.60 -6.11
CA GLN A 48 0.19 -4.13 -7.46
C GLN A 48 -1.16 -3.42 -7.50
N PHE A 49 -1.17 -2.18 -7.97
CA PHE A 49 -2.36 -1.37 -8.18
C PHE A 49 -2.63 -1.24 -9.67
N ASP A 50 -3.65 -1.97 -10.15
CA ASP A 50 -4.09 -2.05 -11.54
C ASP A 50 -5.52 -1.52 -11.76
N THR A 51 -6.11 -0.89 -10.74
CA THR A 51 -7.44 -0.26 -10.78
C THR A 51 -7.35 1.25 -10.58
N LEU A 52 -8.33 1.98 -11.12
CA LEU A 52 -8.37 3.45 -11.01
C LEU A 52 -8.49 3.88 -9.53
N PRO A 53 -7.57 4.71 -9.01
CA PRO A 53 -7.67 5.20 -7.64
C PRO A 53 -8.91 6.09 -7.49
N HIS A 54 -9.62 5.95 -6.38
CA HIS A 54 -10.80 6.75 -6.09
C HIS A 54 -10.84 7.10 -4.59
N SER A 55 -10.86 8.39 -4.28
CA SER A 55 -10.66 8.91 -2.92
C SER A 55 -11.68 8.44 -1.88
N ALA A 56 -12.83 7.93 -2.32
CA ALA A 56 -13.92 7.45 -1.47
C ALA A 56 -14.26 5.95 -1.61
N THR A 57 -13.78 5.28 -2.65
CA THR A 57 -14.21 3.89 -2.95
C THR A 57 -13.09 2.97 -3.39
N ASN A 58 -11.88 3.50 -3.59
CA ASN A 58 -10.70 2.74 -3.96
C ASN A 58 -9.48 3.31 -3.25
N ARG A 59 -9.55 3.32 -1.91
CA ARG A 59 -8.51 3.83 -1.01
C ARG A 59 -7.94 2.66 -0.20
N ASP A 60 -6.83 2.15 -0.70
CA ASP A 60 -6.19 1.00 -0.10
C ASP A 60 -5.19 1.39 0.98
N THR A 61 -4.98 0.46 1.91
CA THR A 61 -4.05 0.57 3.02
C THR A 61 -3.13 -0.63 3.02
N ILE A 62 -1.82 -0.41 2.96
CA ILE A 62 -0.84 -1.49 3.18
C ILE A 62 -0.46 -1.48 4.65
N SER A 63 -0.63 -2.63 5.33
CA SER A 63 -0.58 -2.70 6.79
C SER A 63 0.84 -2.89 7.37
N ASP A 64 1.76 -3.52 6.62
CA ASP A 64 3.04 -3.99 7.15
C ASP A 64 4.26 -3.75 6.25
N PHE A 65 4.15 -2.79 5.31
CA PHE A 65 5.17 -2.50 4.30
C PHE A 65 6.60 -2.36 4.86
N ARG A 66 7.51 -3.21 4.38
CA ARG A 66 8.94 -3.21 4.67
C ARG A 66 9.73 -2.67 3.49
N VAL A 67 10.34 -1.50 3.67
CA VAL A 67 11.12 -0.81 2.63
C VAL A 67 12.26 -1.66 2.03
N LEU A 68 12.81 -2.61 2.78
CA LEU A 68 13.93 -3.44 2.32
C LEU A 68 13.49 -4.60 1.41
N ASP A 69 12.28 -5.10 1.59
CA ASP A 69 11.83 -6.35 0.98
C ASP A 69 10.66 -6.11 0.01
N ASP A 70 9.80 -5.14 0.31
CA ASP A 70 8.53 -4.93 -0.39
C ASP A 70 8.62 -3.88 -1.50
N THR A 71 7.76 -4.03 -2.50
CA THR A 71 7.65 -3.15 -3.65
C THR A 71 6.19 -2.75 -3.88
N ILE A 72 5.95 -1.47 -4.14
CA ILE A 72 4.66 -0.99 -4.64
C ILE A 72 4.78 -0.84 -6.16
N GLU A 73 3.94 -1.55 -6.90
CA GLU A 73 3.85 -1.46 -8.36
C GLU A 73 2.57 -0.73 -8.76
N LEU A 74 2.71 0.31 -9.58
CA LEU A 74 1.60 1.09 -10.11
C LEU A 74 1.49 0.80 -11.61
N ASP A 75 0.36 0.25 -12.07
CA ASP A 75 0.21 -0.08 -13.49
C ASP A 75 0.14 1.19 -14.35
N ASN A 76 1.00 1.27 -15.36
CA ASN A 76 1.11 2.44 -16.22
C ASN A 76 -0.14 2.68 -17.10
N ALA A 77 -0.94 1.65 -17.38
CA ALA A 77 -2.21 1.81 -18.10
C ALA A 77 -3.25 2.57 -17.29
N ILE A 78 -3.13 2.54 -15.96
CA ILE A 78 -4.02 3.25 -15.03
C ILE A 78 -3.40 4.59 -14.63
N PHE A 79 -2.16 4.55 -14.13
CA PHE A 79 -1.44 5.71 -13.63
C PHE A 79 -0.74 6.47 -14.78
N THR A 80 -1.51 6.78 -15.82
CA THR A 80 -1.03 7.43 -17.06
C THR A 80 -0.41 8.81 -16.84
N SER A 81 -0.72 9.47 -15.72
CA SER A 81 -0.08 10.72 -15.29
C SER A 81 1.37 10.55 -14.82
N LEU A 82 1.81 9.31 -14.52
CA LEU A 82 3.20 8.96 -14.26
C LEU A 82 3.90 8.73 -15.61
N LEU A 83 4.12 9.82 -16.34
CA LEU A 83 4.56 9.85 -17.75
C LEU A 83 5.93 9.20 -18.02
N SER A 84 6.66 8.74 -17.00
CA SER A 84 7.92 8.02 -17.13
C SER A 84 8.05 6.94 -16.08
N ARG A 85 8.42 5.72 -16.52
CA ARG A 85 8.87 4.66 -15.60
C ARG A 85 10.15 5.12 -14.90
N GLY A 86 10.25 4.88 -13.60
CA GLY A 86 11.41 5.24 -12.80
C GLY A 86 11.10 5.24 -11.30
N THR A 87 12.14 5.43 -10.50
CA THR A 87 12.00 5.62 -9.06
C THR A 87 11.42 7.01 -8.82
N LEU A 88 10.31 7.10 -8.08
CA LEU A 88 9.81 8.38 -7.59
C LEU A 88 10.90 9.05 -6.75
N ALA A 89 11.10 10.35 -6.92
CA ALA A 89 12.12 11.07 -6.17
C ALA A 89 11.84 10.93 -4.66
N ALA A 90 12.87 10.85 -3.83
CA ALA A 90 12.69 10.71 -2.37
C ALA A 90 11.80 11.81 -1.77
N GLY A 91 11.79 13.01 -2.35
CA GLY A 91 10.91 14.11 -1.94
C GLY A 91 9.44 13.96 -2.33
N SER A 92 9.10 12.98 -3.17
CA SER A 92 7.72 12.59 -3.51
C SER A 92 7.11 11.65 -2.47
N PHE A 93 7.92 11.09 -1.56
CA PHE A 93 7.46 10.32 -0.42
C PHE A 93 7.70 11.08 0.87
N ARG A 94 6.64 11.25 1.68
CA ARG A 94 6.73 11.85 3.01
C ARG A 94 6.24 10.82 4.02
N SER A 95 7.14 10.26 4.81
CA SER A 95 6.83 9.25 5.84
C SER A 95 7.53 9.57 7.18
N GLY A 96 6.83 9.36 8.31
CA GLY A 96 7.39 9.47 9.67
C GLY A 96 7.06 10.75 10.46
N ASP A 97 7.41 10.74 11.76
CA ASP A 97 7.04 11.71 12.81
C ASP A 97 7.55 13.16 12.62
N GLY A 98 8.21 13.46 11.49
CA GLY A 98 8.72 14.79 11.13
C GLY A 98 7.89 15.53 10.08
N PHE A 99 6.94 14.84 9.44
CA PHE A 99 6.03 15.43 8.46
C PHE A 99 4.68 15.70 9.14
N ALA A 100 4.64 16.75 9.97
CA ALA A 100 3.43 17.13 10.71
C ALA A 100 2.40 17.89 9.86
N SER A 101 2.73 18.21 8.62
CA SER A 101 1.85 18.91 7.69
C SER A 101 2.10 18.46 6.26
N ALA A 102 1.00 18.12 5.59
CA ALA A 102 0.90 17.99 4.14
C ALA A 102 1.50 19.24 3.46
N ALA A 103 2.32 19.10 2.42
CA ALA A 103 2.88 20.27 1.73
C ALA A 103 1.87 20.93 0.79
N ASP A 104 0.89 20.19 0.33
CA ASP A 104 -0.27 20.70 -0.36
C ASP A 104 -1.55 20.02 0.18
N ALA A 105 -2.70 20.36 -0.38
CA ALA A 105 -3.98 19.84 0.08
C ALA A 105 -4.22 18.35 -0.29
N ASN A 106 -3.38 17.78 -1.14
CA ASN A 106 -3.51 16.43 -1.69
C ASN A 106 -2.46 15.45 -1.14
N ASP A 107 -1.55 15.90 -0.30
CA ASP A 107 -0.62 15.07 0.45
C ASP A 107 -1.36 14.32 1.59
N TYR A 108 -1.38 12.99 1.50
CA TYR A 108 -1.90 12.11 2.56
C TYR A 108 -0.74 11.58 3.41
N LEU A 109 -0.56 12.14 4.61
CA LEU A 109 0.48 11.74 5.54
C LEU A 109 -0.10 10.77 6.58
N SER A 110 0.21 9.48 6.46
CA SER A 110 -0.02 8.49 7.54
C SER A 110 1.15 8.52 8.54
N GLY A 111 1.43 9.70 9.10
CA GLY A 111 2.27 9.81 10.28
C GLY A 111 1.44 9.39 11.49
N GLY A 112 1.90 8.37 12.22
CA GLY A 112 1.28 7.94 13.46
C GLY A 112 1.01 9.17 14.31
N ALA A 113 -0.25 9.40 14.65
CA ALA A 113 -0.55 10.37 15.69
C ALA A 113 0.32 9.99 16.89
N THR A 114 1.28 10.84 17.24
CA THR A 114 1.81 10.90 18.59
C THR A 114 0.60 11.14 19.49
N ARG A 115 -0.11 10.07 19.83
CA ARG A 115 -0.96 10.06 21.00
C ARG A 115 0.00 10.38 22.12
N PRO A 116 -0.12 11.52 22.82
CA PRO A 116 0.68 11.73 24.00
C PRO A 116 0.41 10.52 24.90
N CYS A 117 1.48 9.85 25.34
CA CYS A 117 1.39 8.83 26.36
C CYS A 117 0.68 9.46 27.57
N GLU A 118 -0.61 9.21 27.73
CA GLU A 118 -1.31 9.61 28.94
C GLU A 118 -1.08 8.48 29.94
N LEU A 119 -0.09 8.70 30.81
CA LEU A 119 0.14 7.87 31.98
C LEU A 119 -1.07 8.03 32.91
N ARG A 120 -1.81 6.95 33.15
CA ARG A 120 -2.67 6.85 34.33
C ARG A 120 -2.29 5.61 35.12
#